data_AF-A0A382D8N0-F1
#
_entry.id   AF-A0A382D8N0-F1
#
_cell.length_a   1.000
_cell.length_b   1.000
_cell.length_c   1.000
_cell.angle_alpha   90.00
_cell.angle_beta   90.00
_cell.angle_gamma   90.00
#
_symmetry.space_group_name_H-M   'P 1'
#
loop_
_entity.id
_entity.type
_entity.pdbx_description
1 polymer ?
#
loop_
_entity_poly.entity_id
_entity_poly.type
_entity_poly.pdbx_seq_one_letter_code
_entity_poly.pdbx_strand_id
1 'polypeptide(L)'
;MIPALKFIETSNLPTNLGEFKVHAFTDEMKSKDHLAISMGDLLTNDPVLCRIHSQCITGESFFSMRCDCRYQLTESLTQIAERGRGVIFYLQQEGRGIGLSNKIRA
;
A
#
# COMPACT_ATOMS: atom_id res chain seq x y z
N MET A 1 -12.80 4.93 21.13
CA MET A 1 -12.44 3.54 20.79
C MET A 1 -11.21 3.64 19.89
N ILE A 2 -10.01 3.41 20.42
CA ILE A 2 -8.75 3.69 19.71
C ILE A 2 -8.47 2.51 18.76
N PRO A 3 -8.37 2.70 17.43
CA PRO A 3 -7.64 1.76 16.61
C PRO A 3 -6.16 2.07 16.83
N ALA A 4 -5.45 1.29 17.65
CA ALA A 4 -4.04 1.55 17.95
C ALA A 4 -3.17 1.06 16.78
N LEU A 5 -3.21 1.79 15.66
CA LEU A 5 -2.17 1.71 14.64
C LEU A 5 -0.93 2.38 15.23
N LYS A 6 0.12 1.59 15.46
CA LYS A 6 1.40 2.05 15.97
C LYS A 6 2.36 2.25 14.80
N PHE A 7 2.84 3.48 14.61
CA PHE A 7 3.95 3.74 13.70
C PHE A 7 5.21 3.04 14.20
N ILE A 8 5.91 2.35 13.30
CA ILE A 8 7.11 1.58 13.62
C ILE A 8 8.36 2.29 13.12
N GLU A 9 8.48 2.49 11.81
CA GLU A 9 9.69 3.05 11.20
C GLU A 9 9.42 3.58 9.79
N THR A 10 10.31 4.42 9.28
CA THR A 10 10.36 4.82 7.87
C THR A 10 11.65 4.36 7.20
N SER A 11 11.56 3.91 5.96
CA SER A 11 12.73 3.59 5.15
C SER A 11 12.61 4.14 3.73
N ASN A 12 13.75 4.30 3.05
CA ASN A 12 13.77 4.63 1.62
C ASN A 12 13.40 3.39 0.81
N LEU A 13 12.58 3.59 -0.21
CA LEU A 13 12.15 2.56 -1.16
C LEU A 13 12.47 3.05 -2.58
N PRO A 14 13.73 2.92 -3.03
CA PRO A 14 14.08 3.24 -4.41
C PRO A 14 13.39 2.24 -5.35
N THR A 15 12.75 2.75 -6.39
CA THR A 15 12.07 1.94 -7.42
C THR A 15 12.46 2.43 -8.81
N ASN A 16 12.10 1.67 -9.85
CA ASN A 16 12.24 2.12 -11.24
C ASN A 16 11.31 3.31 -11.58
N LEU A 17 10.32 3.62 -10.74
CA LEU A 17 9.42 4.74 -10.90
C LEU A 17 9.91 6.01 -10.19
N GLY A 18 10.87 5.89 -9.27
CA GLY A 18 11.42 6.99 -8.50
C GLY A 18 11.70 6.63 -7.04
N GLU A 19 12.09 7.65 -6.28
CA GLU A 19 12.44 7.54 -4.86
C GLU A 19 11.18 7.67 -3.99
N PHE A 20 10.71 6.55 -3.46
CA PHE A 20 9.63 6.52 -2.49
C PHE A 20 10.18 6.39 -1.06
N LYS A 21 9.32 6.67 -0.09
CA LYS A 21 9.49 6.25 1.30
C LYS A 21 8.41 5.24 1.65
N VAL A 22 8.76 4.27 2.48
CA VAL A 22 7.81 3.32 3.07
C VAL A 22 7.74 3.55 4.57
N HIS A 23 6.53 3.70 5.08
CA HIS A 23 6.23 3.92 6.50
C HIS A 23 5.46 2.71 7.02
N ALA A 24 5.98 2.04 8.03
CA ALA A 24 5.35 0.86 8.61
C ALA A 24 4.45 1.22 9.80
N PHE A 25 3.25 0.62 9.84
CA PHE A 25 2.29 0.74 10.93
C PHE A 25 1.79 -0.63 11.33
N THR A 26 1.84 -0.97 12.62
CA THR A 26 1.29 -2.23 13.13
C THR A 26 -0.07 -1.97 13.77
N ASP A 27 -1.09 -2.73 13.36
CA ASP A 27 -2.36 -2.86 14.08
C ASP A 27 -2.14 -3.83 15.25
N GLU A 28 -1.97 -3.30 16.46
CA GLU A 28 -1.68 -4.10 17.66
C GLU A 28 -2.82 -5.07 18.01
N MET A 29 -4.05 -4.79 17.58
CA MET A 29 -5.22 -5.65 17.85
C MET A 29 -5.29 -6.84 16.90
N LYS A 30 -4.84 -6.68 15.66
CA LYS A 30 -4.92 -7.71 14.61
C LYS A 30 -3.59 -8.38 14.30
N SER A 31 -2.50 -7.88 14.89
CA SER A 31 -1.12 -8.29 14.59
C SER A 31 -0.84 -8.23 13.07
N LYS A 32 -1.27 -7.13 12.44
CA LYS A 32 -1.11 -6.90 10.99
C LYS A 32 -0.27 -5.66 10.75
N ASP A 33 0.62 -5.76 9.77
CA ASP A 33 1.44 -4.63 9.35
C ASP A 33 0.86 -3.99 8.09
N HIS A 34 0.57 -2.70 8.20
CA HIS A 34 0.14 -1.83 7.13
C HIS A 34 1.29 -0.93 6.70
N LEU A 35 1.30 -0.53 5.43
CA LEU A 35 2.30 0.40 4.91
C LEU A 35 1.64 1.66 4.37
N ALA A 36 2.31 2.79 4.53
CA ALA A 36 2.11 3.94 3.67
C ALA A 36 3.33 4.11 2.76
N ILE A 37 3.13 4.14 1.45
CA ILE A 37 4.19 4.32 0.46
C ILE A 37 4.02 5.73 -0.11
N SER A 38 4.98 6.62 0.16
CA SER A 38 4.85 8.05 -0.13
C SER A 38 5.96 8.57 -1.05
N MET A 39 5.68 9.67 -1.74
CA MET A 39 6.65 10.46 -2.49
C MET A 39 6.39 11.95 -2.26
N GLY A 40 7.46 12.75 -2.26
CA GLY A 40 7.40 14.19 -2.13
C GLY A 40 7.10 14.69 -0.72
N ASP A 41 6.91 16.01 -0.59
CA ASP A 41 6.53 16.65 0.67
C ASP A 41 5.00 16.62 0.85
N LEU A 42 4.52 15.91 1.86
CA LEU A 42 3.09 15.77 2.15
C LEU A 42 2.56 16.85 3.11
N LEU A 43 3.42 17.67 3.71
CA LEU A 43 3.05 18.62 4.77
C LEU A 43 2.65 20.02 4.25
N THR A 44 2.26 20.11 2.99
CA THR A 44 1.74 21.35 2.39
C THR A 44 0.21 21.44 2.52
N ASN A 45 -0.36 22.63 2.28
CA ASN A 45 -1.81 22.85 2.31
C ASN A 45 -2.55 22.29 1.07
N ASP A 46 -1.83 21.85 0.04
CA ASP A 46 -2.43 21.36 -1.20
C ASP A 46 -2.96 19.93 -1.03
N PRO A 47 -4.11 19.59 -1.65
CA PRO A 47 -4.61 18.22 -1.67
C PRO A 47 -3.55 17.22 -2.14
N VAL A 48 -3.44 16.10 -1.41
CA VAL A 48 -2.50 15.02 -1.72
C VAL A 48 -3.19 13.97 -2.60
N LEU A 49 -2.51 13.51 -3.66
CA LEU A 49 -2.97 12.34 -4.41
C LEU A 49 -2.84 11.09 -3.53
N CYS A 50 -3.97 10.46 -3.23
CA CYS A 50 -4.05 9.33 -2.31
C CYS A 50 -4.67 8.10 -2.98
N ARG A 51 -4.13 6.91 -2.67
CA ARG A 51 -4.72 5.61 -3.03
C ARG A 51 -4.84 4.75 -1.78
N ILE A 52 -5.99 4.12 -1.59
CA ILE A 52 -6.13 3.00 -0.64
C ILE A 52 -6.05 1.70 -1.44
N HIS A 53 -5.15 0.81 -1.04
CA HIS A 53 -4.88 -0.42 -1.76
C HIS A 53 -4.91 -1.61 -0.80
N SER A 54 -5.84 -2.54 -1.01
CA SER A 54 -5.86 -3.80 -0.26
C SER A 54 -4.89 -4.78 -0.90
N GLN A 55 -4.01 -5.37 -0.09
CA GLN A 55 -3.04 -6.38 -0.51
C GLN A 55 -3.69 -7.52 -1.31
N CYS A 56 -3.01 -7.91 -2.39
CA CYS A 56 -3.34 -9.06 -3.22
C CYS A 56 -2.06 -9.75 -3.70
N ILE A 57 -1.50 -10.65 -2.90
CA ILE A 57 -0.23 -11.33 -3.18
C ILE A 57 -0.23 -12.07 -4.53
N THR A 58 -1.35 -12.72 -4.86
CA THR A 58 -1.47 -13.48 -6.11
C THR A 58 -1.38 -12.58 -7.34
N GLY A 59 -2.00 -11.39 -7.29
CA GLY A 59 -1.93 -10.43 -8.38
C GLY A 59 -0.58 -9.75 -8.43
N GLU A 60 -0.16 -9.17 -7.30
CA GLU A 60 0.97 -8.25 -7.20
C GLU A 60 2.33 -8.95 -7.30
N SER A 61 2.51 -10.07 -6.58
CA SER A 61 3.79 -10.76 -6.50
C SER A 61 3.89 -11.96 -7.45
N PHE A 62 2.78 -12.66 -7.68
CA PHE A 62 2.74 -13.86 -8.53
C PHE A 62 2.13 -13.63 -9.91
N PHE A 63 1.87 -12.37 -10.28
CA PHE A 63 1.48 -11.98 -11.63
C PHE A 63 0.21 -12.66 -12.14
N SER A 64 -0.72 -13.00 -11.23
CA SER A 64 -1.97 -13.63 -11.59
C SER A 64 -2.79 -12.76 -12.53
N MET A 65 -3.28 -13.37 -13.61
CA MET A 65 -4.17 -12.73 -14.58
C MET A 65 -5.66 -12.81 -14.18
N ARG A 66 -5.98 -13.38 -13.00
CA ARG A 66 -7.36 -13.50 -12.50
C ARG A 66 -7.91 -12.22 -11.87
N CYS A 67 -7.04 -11.24 -11.62
CA CYS A 67 -7.40 -9.94 -11.08
C CYS A 67 -6.46 -8.88 -11.66
N ASP A 68 -6.88 -7.63 -11.57
CA ASP A 68 -6.13 -6.46 -12.03
C ASP A 68 -5.34 -5.77 -10.92
N CYS A 69 -5.27 -6.33 -9.71
CA CYS A 69 -4.65 -5.68 -8.54
C CYS A 69 -3.21 -5.21 -8.79
N ARG A 70 -2.42 -5.96 -9.56
CA ARG A 70 -1.08 -5.54 -9.99
C ARG A 70 -1.13 -4.27 -10.83
N TYR A 71 -1.97 -4.26 -11.86
CA TYR A 71 -2.12 -3.10 -12.75
C TYR A 71 -2.58 -1.88 -11.97
N GLN A 72 -3.52 -2.05 -11.04
CA GLN A 72 -4.00 -0.95 -10.19
C GLN A 72 -2.90 -0.40 -9.26
N LEU A 73 -2.09 -1.28 -8.65
CA LEU A 73 -0.98 -0.85 -7.78
C LEU A 73 0.10 -0.12 -8.58
N THR A 74 0.52 -0.71 -9.71
CA THR A 74 1.52 -0.12 -10.60
C THR A 74 1.05 1.24 -11.12
N GLU A 75 -0.19 1.35 -11.60
CA GLU A 75 -0.75 2.61 -12.09
C GLU A 75 -0.79 3.68 -11.00
N SER A 76 -1.16 3.31 -9.77
CA SER A 76 -1.19 4.24 -8.65
C SER A 76 0.22 4.77 -8.31
N LEU A 77 1.23 3.89 -8.33
CA LEU A 77 2.62 4.30 -8.11
C LEU A 77 3.12 5.19 -9.25
N THR A 78 2.81 4.86 -10.50
CA THR A 78 3.16 5.67 -11.68
C THR A 78 2.56 7.07 -11.58
N GLN A 79 1.26 7.20 -11.31
CA GLN A 79 0.62 8.52 -11.20
C GLN A 79 1.21 9.36 -10.06
N ILE A 80 1.55 8.73 -8.93
CA ILE A 80 2.22 9.43 -7.82
C ILE A 80 3.62 9.89 -8.24
N ALA A 81 4.37 9.05 -8.95
CA ALA A 81 5.69 9.39 -9.47
C ALA A 81 5.64 10.55 -10.47
N GLU A 82 4.71 10.51 -11.42
CA GLU A 82 4.51 11.58 -12.41
C GLU A 82 4.10 12.90 -11.76
N ARG A 83 3.29 12.85 -10.71
CA ARG A 83 2.91 14.04 -9.93
C ARG A 83 4.03 14.53 -9.01
N GLY A 84 4.99 13.67 -8.68
CA GLY A 84 6.06 13.92 -7.71
C GLY A 84 5.60 14.04 -6.25
N ARG A 85 4.31 13.81 -5.96
CA ARG A 85 3.72 13.97 -4.63
C ARG A 85 2.48 13.10 -4.46
N GLY A 86 2.48 12.22 -3.47
CA GLY A 86 1.33 11.38 -3.16
C GLY A 86 1.63 10.26 -2.17
N VAL A 87 0.60 9.48 -1.85
CA VAL A 87 0.69 8.35 -0.92
C VAL A 87 -0.24 7.20 -1.29
N ILE A 88 0.25 5.98 -1.14
CA ILE A 88 -0.55 4.74 -1.16
C ILE A 88 -0.62 4.17 0.25
N PHE A 89 -1.84 3.97 0.76
CA PHE A 89 -2.08 3.18 1.95
C PHE A 89 -2.27 1.71 1.56
N TYR A 90 -1.23 0.90 1.77
CA TYR A 90 -1.21 -0.52 1.47
C TYR A 90 -1.66 -1.33 2.69
N LEU A 91 -2.88 -1.85 2.63
CA LEU A 91 -3.54 -2.50 3.74
C LEU A 91 -3.42 -4.03 3.63
N GLN A 92 -2.93 -4.70 4.68
CA GLN A 92 -2.82 -6.16 4.79
C GLN A 92 -4.19 -6.86 4.96
N GLN A 93 -5.04 -6.70 3.93
CA GLN A 93 -6.43 -7.16 3.88
C GLN A 93 -6.63 -8.16 2.73
N GLU A 94 -5.74 -9.15 2.67
CA GLU A 94 -5.76 -10.18 1.65
C GLU A 94 -7.14 -10.85 1.51
N GLY A 95 -7.57 -11.06 0.27
CA GLY A 95 -8.87 -11.66 -0.04
C GLY A 95 -10.07 -10.87 0.49
N ARG A 96 -10.00 -9.53 0.55
CA ARG A 96 -11.04 -8.69 1.19
C ARG A 96 -11.22 -9.01 2.69
N GLY A 97 -10.12 -9.40 3.35
CA GLY A 97 -10.09 -9.71 4.77
C GLY A 97 -10.29 -11.18 5.14
N ILE A 98 -10.66 -12.06 4.20
CA ILE A 98 -10.80 -13.50 4.48
C ILE A 98 -9.45 -14.23 4.59
N GLY A 99 -8.35 -13.57 4.20
CA GLY A 99 -7.01 -14.12 4.21
C GLY A 99 -6.67 -14.94 2.97
N LEU A 100 -5.37 -15.21 2.80
CA LEU A 100 -4.85 -15.88 1.61
C LEU A 100 -5.42 -17.30 1.44
N SER A 101 -5.42 -18.12 2.48
CA SER A 101 -5.85 -19.51 2.38
C SER A 101 -7.31 -19.65 1.93
N ASN A 102 -8.20 -18.79 2.43
CA ASN A 102 -9.60 -18.80 2.02
C ASN A 102 -9.79 -18.25 0.61
N LYS A 103 -8.98 -17.25 0.20
CA LYS A 103 -8.96 -16.78 -1.19
C LYS A 103 -8.54 -17.87 -2.16
N ILE A 104 -7.57 -18.72 -1.81
CA ILE A 104 -7.12 -19.83 -2.69
C ILE A 104 -8.18 -20.93 -2.81
N ARG A 105 -9.02 -21.10 -1.79
CA ARG A 105 -10.14 -22.07 -1.82
C ARG A 105 -11.30 -21.61 -2.71
N ALA A 106 -11.41 -20.32 -3.01
CA ALA A 106 -12.48 -19.71 -3.80
C ALA A 106 -12.11 -19.62 -5.29
#